data_AF-A0A5K7Z1Y5-F1
#
_entry.id   AF-A0A5K7Z1Y5-F1
#
_cell.length_a   1.000
_cell.length_b   1.000
_cell.length_c   1.000
_cell.angle_alpha   90.00
_cell.angle_beta   90.00
_cell.angle_gamma   90.00
#
_symmetry.space_group_name_H-M   'P 1'
#
loop_
_entity.id
_entity.type
_entity.pdbx_description
1 polymer ?
#
loop_
_entity_poly.entity_id
_entity_poly.type
_entity_poly.pdbx_seq_one_letter_code
_entity_poly.pdbx_strand_id
1 'polypeptide(L)'
;MVLTSVPIGTIIDLDGINWYPRNWREMDRPSFRELDLKLSQAKDSVSQNKILTINLAALASDAFDLGYLISELTDILSEILDEIRPKDYVGRRPPEKSYEDQIKDLDLFAFRWNSARFGCEAYFKFVINGDILYIVSLHQHKTVRRGR
;
A
#
# COMPACT_ATOMS: atom_id res chain seq x y z
N MET A 1 47.28 7.77 19.37
CA MET A 1 46.08 7.90 20.23
C MET A 1 44.95 8.33 19.31
N VAL A 2 44.15 7.37 18.82
CA VAL A 2 43.07 7.66 17.86
C VAL A 2 41.76 7.55 18.62
N LEU A 3 41.12 8.69 18.89
CA LEU A 3 39.75 8.75 19.38
C LEU A 3 38.83 8.44 18.20
N THR A 4 38.14 7.30 18.24
CA THR A 4 37.00 7.05 17.34
C THR A 4 35.73 7.35 18.12
N SER A 5 34.89 8.21 17.57
CA SER A 5 33.62 8.63 18.15
C SER A 5 32.64 7.46 18.19
N VAL A 6 32.11 7.14 19.37
CA VAL A 6 31.00 6.19 19.54
C VAL A 6 29.69 6.94 19.21
N PRO A 7 28.83 6.44 18.31
CA PRO A 7 27.54 7.07 18.05
C PRO A 7 26.62 6.93 19.26
N ILE A 8 25.85 7.99 19.49
CA ILE A 8 24.89 8.16 20.60
C ILE A 8 23.78 7.10 20.45
N GLY A 9 23.61 6.25 21.47
CA GLY A 9 22.48 5.32 21.55
C GLY A 9 22.73 3.95 22.17
N THR A 10 23.90 3.68 22.75
CA THR A 10 24.16 2.40 23.42
C THR A 10 23.81 2.49 24.91
N ILE A 11 22.72 1.84 25.34
CA ILE A 11 22.54 1.47 26.74
C ILE A 11 23.21 0.11 26.93
N ILE A 12 24.25 0.07 27.75
CA ILE A 12 24.97 -1.14 28.13
C ILE A 12 24.74 -1.28 29.64
N ASP A 13 24.04 -2.32 30.07
CA ASP A 13 23.96 -2.66 31.49
C ASP A 13 25.26 -3.36 31.93
N LEU A 14 25.53 -3.37 33.24
CA LEU A 14 26.81 -3.77 33.85
C LEU A 14 27.25 -5.22 33.58
N ASP A 15 26.37 -6.06 33.02
CA ASP A 15 26.68 -7.46 32.65
C ASP A 15 27.15 -7.62 31.19
N GLY A 16 27.27 -6.53 30.41
CA GLY A 16 27.76 -6.58 29.03
C GLY A 16 26.82 -7.32 28.05
N ILE A 17 25.58 -7.59 28.47
CA ILE A 17 24.56 -8.24 27.64
C ILE A 17 23.94 -7.17 26.74
N ASN A 18 24.19 -7.30 25.45
CA ASN A 18 23.52 -6.51 24.42
C ASN A 18 22.05 -6.94 24.34
N TRP A 19 21.14 -6.08 24.80
CA TRP A 19 19.70 -6.31 24.83
C TRP A 19 18.97 -6.07 23.50
N TYR A 20 19.68 -5.93 22.38
CA TYR A 20 19.00 -6.07 21.09
C TYR A 20 18.67 -7.55 20.84
N PRO A 21 17.39 -7.97 20.78
CA PRO A 21 17.06 -9.31 20.35
C PRO A 21 17.66 -9.57 18.96
N ARG A 22 18.28 -10.75 18.76
CA ARG A 22 19.03 -11.12 17.54
C ARG A 22 18.20 -11.13 16.23
N ASN A 23 16.91 -10.77 16.27
CA ASN A 23 16.00 -10.70 15.12
C ASN A 23 15.42 -9.29 14.89
N TRP A 24 16.28 -8.31 14.64
CA TRP A 24 15.92 -6.98 14.14
C TRP A 24 15.74 -6.96 12.60
N ARG A 25 15.72 -8.14 11.97
CA ARG A 25 15.63 -8.34 10.52
C ARG A 25 14.21 -8.25 9.95
N GLU A 26 13.16 -8.19 10.77
CA GLU A 26 11.75 -8.19 10.33
C GLU A 26 11.16 -6.77 10.14
N MET A 27 11.93 -5.85 9.56
CA MET A 27 11.41 -4.59 8.97
C MET A 27 11.05 -4.80 7.50
N ASP A 28 10.53 -5.99 7.20
CA ASP A 28 10.55 -6.52 5.85
C ASP A 28 9.38 -6.02 5.02
N ARG A 29 9.69 -5.75 3.74
CA ARG A 29 8.68 -5.61 2.70
C ARG A 29 7.74 -6.83 2.79
N PRO A 30 6.42 -6.66 2.60
CA PRO A 30 5.56 -7.80 2.38
C PRO A 30 6.15 -8.72 1.32
N SER A 31 6.22 -10.00 1.64
CA SER A 31 6.65 -11.03 0.71
C SER A 31 5.70 -11.09 -0.48
N PHE A 32 6.17 -11.67 -1.59
CA PHE A 32 5.32 -11.88 -2.76
C PHE A 32 4.06 -12.68 -2.41
N ARG A 33 4.20 -13.68 -1.52
CA ARG A 33 3.08 -14.49 -1.04
C ARG A 33 2.05 -13.67 -0.25
N GLU A 34 2.49 -12.76 0.61
CA GLU A 34 1.58 -11.88 1.34
C GLU A 34 0.87 -10.90 0.41
N LEU A 35 1.59 -10.34 -0.56
CA LEU A 35 1.01 -9.45 -1.56
C LEU A 35 0.00 -10.18 -2.46
N ASP A 36 0.32 -11.39 -2.92
CA ASP A 36 -0.60 -12.23 -3.68
C ASP A 36 -1.85 -12.56 -2.87
N LEU A 37 -1.68 -12.90 -1.59
CA LEU A 37 -2.81 -13.14 -0.69
C LEU A 37 -3.70 -11.90 -0.57
N LYS A 38 -3.11 -10.70 -0.41
CA LYS A 38 -3.86 -9.45 -0.30
C LYS A 38 -4.59 -9.08 -1.59
N LEU A 39 -3.97 -9.33 -2.74
CA LEU A 39 -4.62 -9.16 -4.04
C LEU A 39 -5.77 -10.15 -4.23
N SER A 40 -5.59 -11.42 -3.82
CA SER A 40 -6.67 -12.42 -3.84
C SER A 40 -7.84 -12.00 -2.95
N GLN A 41 -7.57 -11.54 -1.72
CA GLN A 41 -8.60 -11.03 -0.82
C GLN A 41 -9.36 -9.84 -1.43
N ALA A 42 -8.66 -8.92 -2.10
CA ALA A 42 -9.30 -7.81 -2.79
C ALA A 42 -10.22 -8.29 -3.91
N LYS A 43 -9.81 -9.29 -4.70
CA LYS A 43 -10.66 -9.89 -5.75
C LYS A 43 -11.92 -10.53 -5.17
N ASP A 44 -11.75 -11.27 -4.07
CA ASP A 44 -12.88 -11.90 -3.38
C ASP A 44 -13.88 -10.84 -2.89
N SER A 45 -13.40 -9.77 -2.26
CA SER A 45 -14.24 -8.63 -1.83
C SER A 45 -14.98 -7.97 -3.00
N VAL A 46 -14.31 -7.76 -4.14
CA VAL A 46 -14.93 -7.17 -5.34
C VAL A 46 -16.03 -8.08 -5.90
N SER A 47 -15.76 -9.39 -6.01
CA SER A 47 -16.73 -10.37 -6.51
C SER A 47 -18.00 -10.48 -5.64
N GLN A 48 -17.87 -10.17 -4.35
CA GLN A 48 -18.97 -10.17 -3.39
C GLN A 48 -19.61 -8.78 -3.19
N ASN A 49 -19.18 -7.78 -3.97
CA ASN A 49 -19.60 -6.39 -3.86
C ASN A 49 -19.39 -5.79 -2.45
N LYS A 50 -18.32 -6.22 -1.76
CA LYS A 50 -17.91 -5.77 -0.42
C LYS A 50 -16.83 -4.69 -0.54
N ILE A 51 -17.21 -3.57 -1.13
CA ILE A 51 -16.31 -2.45 -1.42
C ILE A 51 -16.79 -1.22 -0.66
N LEU A 52 -15.88 -0.56 0.05
CA LEU A 52 -16.11 0.73 0.69
C LEU A 52 -15.03 1.73 0.27
N THR A 53 -15.36 3.02 0.30
CA THR A 53 -14.40 4.11 0.07
C THR A 53 -14.25 4.92 1.34
N ILE A 54 -13.00 5.28 1.67
CA ILE A 54 -12.71 6.14 2.82
C ILE A 54 -13.16 7.58 2.53
N ASN A 55 -12.99 8.04 1.29
CA ASN A 55 -13.35 9.39 0.86
C ASN A 55 -14.00 9.36 -0.52
N LEU A 56 -15.32 9.44 -0.55
CA LEU A 56 -16.10 9.40 -1.78
C LEU A 56 -15.83 10.61 -2.69
N ALA A 57 -15.60 11.79 -2.12
CA ALA A 57 -15.31 13.00 -2.92
C ALA A 57 -13.95 12.89 -3.62
N ALA A 58 -12.93 12.40 -2.93
CA ALA A 58 -11.63 12.14 -3.52
C ALA A 58 -11.72 11.07 -4.61
N LEU A 59 -12.42 9.96 -4.35
CA LEU A 59 -12.63 8.90 -5.34
C LEU A 59 -13.39 9.39 -6.58
N ALA A 60 -14.38 10.27 -6.43
CA ALA A 60 -15.12 10.85 -7.55
C ALA A 60 -14.22 11.76 -8.43
N SER A 61 -13.34 12.54 -7.80
CA SER A 61 -12.34 13.34 -8.52
C SER A 61 -11.34 12.45 -9.26
N ASP A 62 -10.84 11.42 -8.59
CA ASP A 62 -9.95 10.41 -9.13
C ASP A 62 -10.59 9.68 -10.34
N ALA A 63 -11.88 9.35 -10.24
CA ALA A 63 -12.66 8.72 -11.30
C ALA A 63 -12.83 9.62 -12.53
N PHE A 64 -13.11 10.90 -12.29
CA PHE A 64 -13.18 11.89 -13.36
C PHE A 64 -11.84 12.02 -14.10
N ASP A 65 -10.73 12.11 -13.36
CA ASP A 65 -9.38 12.22 -13.93
C ASP A 65 -8.99 10.97 -14.75
N LEU A 66 -9.42 9.78 -14.32
CA LEU A 66 -9.17 8.51 -15.01
C LEU A 66 -10.20 8.17 -16.10
N GLY A 67 -11.29 8.94 -16.20
CA GLY A 67 -12.31 8.78 -17.24
C GLY A 67 -13.23 7.57 -17.06
N TYR A 68 -13.63 7.24 -15.83
CA TYR A 68 -14.63 6.21 -15.55
C TYR A 68 -15.76 6.72 -14.64
N LEU A 69 -16.91 6.05 -14.66
CA LEU A 69 -18.04 6.37 -13.80
C LEU A 69 -17.99 5.58 -12.49
N ILE A 70 -18.40 6.18 -11.36
CA ILE A 70 -18.48 5.46 -10.08
C ILE A 70 -19.42 4.24 -10.14
N SER A 71 -20.42 4.26 -11.02
CA SER A 71 -21.30 3.11 -11.26
C SER A 71 -20.58 1.91 -11.89
N GLU A 72 -19.45 2.12 -12.55
CA GLU A 72 -18.61 1.09 -13.17
C GLU A 72 -17.51 0.59 -12.22
N LEU A 73 -17.47 1.10 -10.98
CA LEU A 73 -16.34 0.88 -10.07
C LEU A 73 -16.03 -0.59 -9.83
N THR A 74 -17.05 -1.44 -9.66
CA THR A 74 -16.85 -2.89 -9.43
C THR A 74 -16.20 -3.59 -10.64
N ASP A 75 -16.60 -3.21 -11.86
CA ASP A 75 -16.02 -3.74 -13.10
C ASP A 75 -14.57 -3.25 -13.27
N ILE A 76 -14.35 -1.95 -13.05
CA ILE A 76 -13.01 -1.34 -13.05
C ILE A 76 -12.09 -2.03 -12.05
N LEU A 77 -12.55 -2.27 -10.81
CA LEU A 77 -11.76 -2.93 -9.79
C LEU A 77 -11.40 -4.37 -10.18
N SER A 78 -12.32 -5.08 -10.81
CA SER A 78 -12.08 -6.43 -11.31
C SER A 78 -10.97 -6.43 -12.38
N GLU A 79 -11.06 -5.53 -13.35
CA GLU A 79 -10.05 -5.37 -14.42
C GLU A 79 -8.67 -5.01 -13.84
N ILE A 80 -8.57 -4.01 -12.95
CA ILE A 80 -7.25 -3.61 -12.41
C ILE A 80 -6.63 -4.67 -11.52
N LEU A 81 -7.42 -5.43 -10.74
CA LEU A 81 -6.88 -6.49 -9.89
C LEU A 81 -6.38 -7.68 -10.72
N ASP A 82 -6.88 -7.86 -11.94
CA ASP A 82 -6.34 -8.81 -12.91
C ASP A 82 -5.07 -8.31 -13.62
N GLU A 83 -4.82 -7.01 -13.62
CA GLU A 83 -3.58 -6.41 -14.14
C GLU A 83 -2.44 -6.41 -13.09
N ILE A 84 -2.73 -6.03 -11.84
CA ILE A 84 -1.73 -5.83 -10.77
C ILE A 84 -1.06 -7.14 -10.36
N ARG A 85 0.25 -7.09 -10.09
CA ARG A 85 1.06 -8.21 -9.58
C ARG A 85 1.84 -7.77 -8.33
N PRO A 86 2.31 -8.70 -7.48
CA PRO A 86 3.15 -8.36 -6.31
C PRO A 86 4.38 -7.49 -6.62
N LYS A 87 4.98 -7.68 -7.80
CA LYS A 87 6.13 -6.87 -8.26
C LYS A 87 5.81 -5.38 -8.39
N ASP A 88 4.53 -5.04 -8.58
CA ASP A 88 4.03 -3.67 -8.75
C ASP A 88 3.81 -2.96 -7.40
N TYR A 89 4.05 -3.64 -6.27
CA TYR A 89 3.98 -3.05 -4.95
C TYR A 89 5.05 -1.95 -4.77
N VAL A 90 4.58 -0.76 -4.38
CA VAL A 90 5.40 0.45 -4.15
C VAL A 90 5.23 1.02 -2.75
N GLY A 91 4.53 0.32 -1.85
CA GLY A 91 4.35 0.73 -0.45
C GLY A 91 5.63 0.67 0.38
N ARG A 92 5.54 1.16 1.62
CA ARG A 92 6.66 1.21 2.58
C ARG A 92 7.07 -0.18 3.09
N ARG A 93 8.17 -0.21 3.85
CA ARG A 93 8.74 -1.39 4.53
C ARG A 93 9.02 -1.04 6.00
N PRO A 94 8.20 -1.49 6.97
CA PRO A 94 6.94 -2.22 6.79
C PRO A 94 5.85 -1.37 6.08
N PRO A 95 4.72 -1.97 5.66
CA PRO A 95 3.59 -1.21 5.13
C PRO A 95 3.20 -0.04 6.03
N GLU A 96 2.76 1.04 5.41
CA GLU A 96 2.29 2.21 6.15
C GLU A 96 0.97 1.88 6.85
N LYS A 97 0.84 2.27 8.12
CA LYS A 97 -0.42 2.13 8.85
C LYS A 97 -1.35 3.28 8.50
N SER A 98 -2.65 3.00 8.37
CA SER A 98 -3.63 4.06 8.19
C SER A 98 -3.92 4.80 9.50
N TYR A 99 -4.15 6.11 9.40
CA TYR A 99 -4.59 6.97 10.50
C TYR A 99 -6.10 7.27 10.46
N GLU A 100 -6.77 6.88 9.37
CA GLU A 100 -8.20 7.12 9.15
C GLU A 100 -9.03 6.22 10.08
N ASP A 101 -9.99 6.80 10.81
CA ASP A 101 -10.70 6.12 11.91
C ASP A 101 -11.32 4.77 11.49
N GLN A 102 -11.82 4.65 10.27
CA GLN A 102 -12.48 3.43 9.76
C GLN A 102 -11.51 2.25 9.53
N ILE A 103 -10.23 2.54 9.31
CA ILE A 103 -9.20 1.57 8.93
C ILE A 103 -7.91 1.76 9.76
N LYS A 104 -8.05 2.37 10.94
CA LYS A 104 -6.93 2.77 11.79
C LYS A 104 -6.04 1.58 12.13
N ASP A 105 -4.73 1.79 12.08
CA ASP A 105 -3.68 0.81 12.38
C ASP A 105 -3.62 -0.41 11.43
N LEU A 106 -4.43 -0.42 10.36
CA LEU A 106 -4.35 -1.43 9.30
C LEU A 106 -3.28 -1.09 8.26
N ASP A 107 -2.72 -2.13 7.65
CA ASP A 107 -1.67 -2.01 6.62
C ASP A 107 -2.23 -1.50 5.29
N LEU A 108 -1.61 -0.44 4.77
CA LEU A 108 -1.89 0.13 3.46
C LEU A 108 -1.08 -0.58 2.38
N PHE A 109 -1.77 -1.14 1.40
CA PHE A 109 -1.14 -1.76 0.25
C PHE A 109 -1.25 -0.84 -0.96
N ALA A 110 -0.10 -0.39 -1.45
CA ALA A 110 0.00 0.54 -2.57
C ALA A 110 0.71 -0.10 -3.76
N PHE A 111 0.08 -0.01 -4.92
CA PHE A 111 0.57 -0.58 -6.18
C PHE A 111 0.64 0.49 -7.26
N ARG A 112 1.65 0.37 -8.12
CA ARG A 112 1.82 1.22 -9.31
C ARG A 112 2.14 0.34 -10.50
N TRP A 113 1.33 0.43 -11.54
CA TRP A 113 1.45 -0.41 -12.74
C TRP A 113 1.06 0.38 -13.99
N ASN A 114 1.43 -0.12 -15.17
CA ASN A 114 0.92 0.40 -16.42
C ASN A 114 -0.44 -0.24 -16.70
N SER A 115 -1.52 0.54 -16.58
CA SER A 115 -2.87 0.03 -16.76
C SER A 115 -3.24 -0.03 -18.24
N ALA A 116 -3.69 -1.19 -18.69
CA ALA A 116 -4.25 -1.31 -20.04
C ALA A 116 -5.63 -0.65 -20.11
N ARG A 117 -6.42 -0.78 -19.03
CA ARG A 117 -7.72 -0.08 -18.89
C ARG A 117 -7.60 1.44 -19.04
N PHE A 118 -6.67 2.07 -18.32
CA PHE A 118 -6.56 3.54 -18.33
C PHE A 118 -5.54 4.10 -19.33
N GLY A 119 -4.74 3.24 -19.99
CA GLY A 119 -3.71 3.67 -20.92
C GLY A 119 -2.60 4.53 -20.30
N CYS A 120 -2.41 4.45 -18.98
CA CYS A 120 -1.41 5.24 -18.24
C CYS A 120 -0.78 4.44 -17.09
N GLU A 121 0.29 4.97 -16.49
CA GLU A 121 0.78 4.46 -15.21
C GLU A 121 -0.21 4.86 -14.12
N ALA A 122 -0.90 3.88 -13.54
CA ALA A 122 -1.93 4.06 -12.52
C ALA A 122 -1.36 3.74 -11.13
N TYR A 123 -2.04 4.26 -10.11
CA TYR A 123 -1.74 4.05 -8.71
C TYR A 123 -3.01 3.64 -7.97
N PHE A 124 -2.92 2.55 -7.21
CA PHE A 124 -4.02 2.01 -6.43
C PHE A 124 -3.55 1.73 -5.01
N LYS A 125 -4.30 2.24 -4.04
CA LYS A 125 -4.04 2.04 -2.62
C LYS A 125 -5.29 1.54 -1.93
N PHE A 126 -5.16 0.45 -1.19
CA PHE A 126 -6.27 -0.17 -0.48
C PHE A 126 -5.87 -0.79 0.86
N VAL A 127 -6.90 -1.13 1.63
CA VAL A 127 -6.82 -1.93 2.85
C VAL A 127 -7.83 -3.06 2.78
N ILE A 128 -7.48 -4.21 3.37
CA ILE A 128 -8.42 -5.31 3.64
C ILE A 128 -8.72 -5.33 5.13
N ASN A 129 -9.99 -5.24 5.50
CA ASN A 129 -10.48 -5.45 6.85
C ASN A 129 -11.59 -6.50 6.84
N GLY A 130 -11.29 -7.70 7.36
CA GLY A 130 -12.17 -8.85 7.19
C GLY A 130 -12.30 -9.22 5.70
N ASP A 131 -13.53 -9.16 5.19
CA ASP A 131 -13.92 -9.43 3.81
C ASP A 131 -14.24 -8.16 3.00
N ILE A 132 -13.97 -6.97 3.57
CA ILE A 132 -14.23 -5.68 2.94
C ILE A 132 -12.94 -5.11 2.36
N LEU A 133 -13.02 -4.70 1.10
CA LEU A 133 -12.02 -3.88 0.43
C LEU A 133 -12.32 -2.40 0.67
N TYR A 134 -11.40 -1.72 1.36
CA TYR A 134 -11.44 -0.26 1.52
C TYR A 134 -10.52 0.40 0.49
N ILE A 135 -11.12 1.17 -0.41
CA ILE A 135 -10.40 2.01 -1.37
C ILE A 135 -9.92 3.26 -0.66
N VAL A 136 -8.60 3.46 -0.69
CA VAL A 136 -7.95 4.66 -0.15
C VAL A 136 -7.65 5.64 -1.27
N SER A 137 -7.23 5.15 -2.44
CA SER A 137 -6.93 5.99 -3.61
C SER A 137 -6.84 5.18 -4.90
N LEU A 138 -7.29 5.76 -6.02
CA LEU A 138 -7.16 5.18 -7.35
C LEU A 138 -6.99 6.30 -8.38
N HIS A 139 -5.77 6.64 -8.76
CA HIS A 139 -5.51 7.76 -9.67
C HIS A 139 -4.38 7.48 -10.65
N GLN A 140 -4.25 8.31 -11.69
CA GLN A 140 -3.07 8.30 -12.53
C GLN A 140 -1.82 8.66 -11.71
N HIS A 141 -0.74 7.90 -11.84
CA HIS A 141 0.54 8.26 -11.25
C HIS A 141 1.12 9.48 -11.97
N LYS A 142 1.23 10.61 -11.25
CA LYS A 142 1.81 11.83 -11.80
C LYS A 142 3.33 11.79 -11.60
N THR A 143 4.08 11.47 -12.65
CA THR A 143 5.53 11.67 -12.64
C THR A 143 5.79 13.17 -12.66
N VAL A 144 6.14 13.75 -11.50
CA VAL A 144 6.54 15.15 -11.43
C VAL A 144 7.80 15.33 -12.28
N ARG A 145 7.66 15.91 -13.47
CA ARG A 145 8.82 16.38 -14.23
C ARG A 145 9.47 17.49 -13.41
N ARG A 146 10.63 17.22 -12.78
CA ARG A 146 11.50 18.31 -12.31
C ARG A 146 11.85 19.15 -13.54
N GLY A 147 11.33 20.37 -13.60
CA GLY A 147 11.74 21.36 -14.60
C GLY A 147 13.26 21.48 -14.58
N ARG A 148 13.87 21.43 -15.76
CA ARG A 148 15.24 21.91 -15.99
C ARG A 148 15.24 23.43 -16.00
#